data_AF-A0A927P9G8-F1
#
_entry.id   AF-A0A927P9G8-F1
#
_cell.length_a   1.000
_cell.length_b   1.000
_cell.length_c   1.000
_cell.angle_alpha   90.00
_cell.angle_beta   90.00
_cell.angle_gamma   90.00
#
_symmetry.space_group_name_H-M   'P 1'
#
loop_
_entity.id
_entity.type
_entity.pdbx_description
1 polymer ?
#
loop_
_entity_poly.entity_id
_entity_poly.type
_entity_poly.pdbx_seq_one_letter_code
_entity_poly.pdbx_strand_id
1 'polypeptide(L)'
;MKRSWYATPYALWMVLFTVVPLLFVCYYAFTGSDGAFSLANFSEICKPMYLPVLLDSLRLAFYCTVLCLLIGYPAAYFLASKDFSRNQTLVVLILLPMWMNFLLRTYAMMTLLEN
;
A
#
# COMPACT_ATOMS: atom_id res chain seq x y z
N MET A 1 -31.01 21.84 0.76
CA MET A 1 -30.60 21.16 -0.49
C MET A 1 -29.22 20.56 -0.27
N LYS A 2 -29.07 19.23 -0.36
CA LYS A 2 -27.88 18.51 0.16
C LYS A 2 -26.63 18.82 -0.68
N ARG A 3 -25.60 19.37 -0.02
CA ARG A 3 -24.28 19.77 -0.54
C ARG A 3 -23.48 18.64 -1.23
N SER A 4 -24.01 17.41 -1.26
CA SER A 4 -23.39 16.24 -1.92
C SER A 4 -23.49 16.26 -3.44
N TRP A 5 -24.38 17.06 -4.04
CA TRP A 5 -24.53 17.15 -5.49
C TRP A 5 -23.26 17.66 -6.19
N TYR A 6 -22.54 18.62 -5.60
CA TYR A 6 -21.29 19.14 -6.17
C TYR A 6 -20.10 18.18 -6.08
N ALA A 7 -20.15 17.17 -5.20
CA ALA A 7 -19.11 16.15 -5.08
C ALA A 7 -19.27 15.01 -6.09
N THR A 8 -20.45 14.87 -6.72
CA THR A 8 -20.73 13.80 -7.69
C THR A 8 -19.82 13.81 -8.93
N PRO A 9 -19.52 14.94 -9.61
CA PRO A 9 -18.64 14.92 -10.78
C PRO A 9 -17.20 14.53 -10.42
N TYR A 10 -16.69 14.98 -9.27
CA TYR A 10 -15.35 14.64 -8.81
C TYR A 10 -15.24 13.17 -8.37
N ALA A 11 -16.22 12.68 -7.62
CA ALA A 11 -16.29 11.27 -7.22
C ALA A 11 -16.41 10.35 -8.43
N LEU A 12 -17.23 10.71 -9.42
CA LEU A 12 -17.36 9.95 -10.66
C LEU A 12 -16.05 9.88 -11.43
N TRP A 13 -15.32 11.00 -11.52
CA TRP A 13 -14.01 11.04 -12.16
C TRP A 13 -12.98 10.16 -11.43
N MET A 14 -12.89 10.23 -10.10
CA MET A 14 -11.97 9.39 -9.32
C MET A 14 -12.24 7.89 -9.48
N VAL A 15 -13.53 7.51 -9.43
CA VAL A 15 -13.94 6.11 -9.60
C VAL A 15 -13.64 5.66 -11.02
N LEU A 16 -13.96 6.46 -12.04
CA LEU A 16 -13.68 6.13 -13.43
C LEU A 16 -12.18 5.88 -13.64
N PHE A 17 -11.31 6.79 -13.20
CA PHE A 17 -9.86 6.64 -13.37
C PHE A 17 -9.24 5.51 -12.55
N THR A 18 -9.90 5.07 -11.48
CA THR A 18 -9.43 3.93 -10.66
C THR A 18 -9.94 2.60 -11.23
N VAL A 19 -11.20 2.56 -11.63
CA VAL A 19 -11.87 1.33 -12.08
C VAL A 19 -11.48 0.97 -13.51
N VAL A 20 -11.36 1.95 -14.42
CA VAL A 20 -10.99 1.70 -15.83
C VAL A 20 -9.65 0.94 -15.97
N PRO A 21 -8.52 1.36 -15.37
CA PRO A 21 -7.28 0.59 -15.47
C PRO A 21 -7.39 -0.77 -14.81
N LEU A 22 -8.18 -0.91 -13.75
CA LEU A 22 -8.41 -2.18 -13.07
C LEU A 22 -9.21 -3.15 -13.96
N LEU A 23 -10.18 -2.65 -14.72
CA LEU A 23 -10.90 -3.42 -15.75
C LEU A 23 -9.96 -3.87 -16.87
N PHE A 24 -9.02 -3.01 -17.30
CA PHE A 24 -8.00 -3.42 -18.27
C PHE A 24 -7.12 -4.54 -17.73
N VAL A 25 -6.66 -4.44 -16.47
CA VAL A 25 -5.88 -5.51 -15.81
C VAL A 25 -6.69 -6.81 -15.76
N CYS A 26 -7.97 -6.76 -15.39
CA CYS A 26 -8.84 -7.95 -15.42
C CYS A 26 -8.99 -8.51 -16.84
N TYR A 27 -9.24 -7.66 -17.84
CA TYR A 27 -9.39 -8.08 -19.24
C TYR A 27 -8.13 -8.80 -19.74
N TYR A 28 -6.94 -8.23 -19.51
CA TYR A 28 -5.68 -8.86 -19.88
C TYR A 28 -5.34 -10.10 -19.04
N ALA A 29 -5.83 -10.19 -17.79
CA ALA A 29 -5.65 -11.41 -16.99
C ALA A 29 -6.37 -12.61 -17.62
N PHE A 30 -7.54 -12.41 -18.23
CA PHE A 30 -8.34 -13.47 -18.87
C PHE A 30 -8.11 -13.63 -20.38
N THR A 31 -7.40 -12.72 -21.04
CA THR A 31 -7.19 -12.73 -22.50
C THR A 31 -5.74 -13.09 -22.84
N GLY A 32 -5.54 -14.10 -23.67
CA GLY A 32 -4.21 -14.46 -24.21
C GLY A 32 -3.73 -13.49 -25.30
N SER A 33 -2.46 -13.60 -25.69
CA SER A 33 -1.85 -12.79 -26.78
C SER A 33 -2.55 -12.93 -28.14
N ASP A 34 -3.39 -13.96 -28.29
CA ASP A 34 -4.17 -14.33 -29.46
C ASP A 34 -5.65 -13.86 -29.40
N GLY A 35 -6.05 -13.18 -28.30
CA GLY A 35 -7.43 -12.73 -28.11
C GLY A 35 -8.40 -13.82 -27.66
N ALA A 36 -7.92 -15.04 -27.41
CA ALA A 36 -8.72 -16.12 -26.84
C ALA A 36 -8.81 -15.98 -25.30
N PHE A 37 -9.93 -16.43 -24.72
CA PHE A 37 -10.04 -16.57 -23.27
C PHE A 37 -9.04 -17.63 -22.80
N SER A 38 -8.04 -17.21 -22.04
CA SER A 38 -6.94 -18.07 -21.61
C SER A 38 -6.79 -18.06 -20.10
N LEU A 39 -6.97 -19.22 -19.48
CA LEU A 39 -6.59 -19.46 -18.08
C LEU A 39 -5.08 -19.73 -17.93
N ALA A 40 -4.32 -19.76 -19.03
CA ALA A 40 -2.88 -20.04 -18.99
C ALA A 40 -2.12 -18.97 -18.18
N ASN A 41 -2.54 -17.70 -18.24
CA ASN A 41 -1.96 -16.61 -17.45
C ASN A 41 -2.05 -16.85 -15.93
N PHE A 42 -3.11 -17.52 -15.47
CA PHE A 42 -3.23 -17.91 -14.06
C PHE A 42 -2.32 -19.10 -13.71
N SER A 43 -2.14 -20.03 -14.65
CA SER A 43 -1.21 -21.15 -14.46
C SER A 43 0.25 -20.72 -14.38
N GLU A 44 0.62 -19.61 -15.03
CA GLU A 44 1.95 -18.99 -14.91
C GLU A 44 2.23 -18.53 -13.48
N ILE A 45 1.22 -18.01 -12.75
CA ILE A 45 1.36 -17.55 -11.36
C ILE A 45 1.66 -18.75 -10.43
N CYS A 46 1.09 -19.92 -10.72
CA CYS A 46 1.33 -21.16 -9.97
C CYS A 46 2.66 -21.84 -10.32
N LYS A 47 3.47 -21.28 -11.24
CA LYS A 47 4.78 -21.86 -11.54
C LYS A 47 5.71 -21.75 -10.33
N PRO A 48 6.60 -22.75 -10.14
CA PRO A 48 7.50 -22.82 -9.00
C PRO A 48 8.46 -21.62 -8.89
N MET A 49 8.62 -20.83 -9.94
CA MET A 49 9.42 -19.61 -9.94
C MET A 49 8.75 -18.43 -9.20
N TYR A 50 7.42 -18.29 -9.30
CA TYR A 50 6.68 -17.15 -8.72
C TYR A 50 6.14 -17.45 -7.32
N LEU A 51 5.85 -18.72 -7.05
CA LEU A 51 5.34 -19.18 -5.76
C LEU A 51 6.21 -18.79 -4.54
N PRO A 52 7.57 -18.93 -4.56
CA PRO A 52 8.39 -18.52 -3.43
C PRO A 52 8.34 -17.01 -3.18
N VAL A 53 8.34 -16.19 -4.24
CA VAL A 53 8.27 -14.73 -4.13
C VAL A 53 6.94 -14.29 -3.50
N LEU A 54 5.84 -14.96 -3.86
CA LEU A 54 4.53 -14.71 -3.26
C LEU A 54 4.52 -15.06 -1.77
N LEU A 55 5.06 -16.22 -1.40
CA LEU A 55 5.15 -16.65 -0.01
C LEU A 55 6.07 -15.75 0.81
N ASP A 56 7.18 -15.30 0.26
CA ASP A 56 8.11 -14.40 0.95
C ASP A 56 7.48 -13.02 1.14
N SER A 57 6.74 -12.50 0.16
CA SER A 57 5.98 -11.26 0.30
C SER A 57 4.92 -11.37 1.40
N LEU A 58 4.22 -12.49 1.49
CA LEU A 58 3.21 -12.73 2.53
C LEU A 58 3.84 -12.87 3.92
N ARG A 59 4.96 -13.59 4.03
CA ARG A 59 5.75 -13.71 5.27
C ARG A 59 6.23 -12.34 5.74
N LEU A 60 6.81 -11.55 4.85
CA LEU A 60 7.29 -10.21 5.14
C LEU A 60 6.14 -9.30 5.61
N ALA A 61 5.01 -9.30 4.89
CA ALA A 61 3.83 -8.53 5.27
C ALA A 61 3.29 -8.94 6.66
N PHE A 62 3.29 -10.24 6.96
CA PHE A 62 2.88 -10.75 8.27
C PHE A 62 3.81 -10.27 9.39
N TYR A 63 5.14 -10.44 9.23
CA TYR A 63 6.12 -9.95 10.20
C TYR A 63 6.03 -8.44 10.39
N CYS A 64 5.90 -7.67 9.31
CA CYS A 64 5.71 -6.22 9.37
C CYS A 64 4.44 -5.86 10.14
N THR A 65 3.32 -6.54 9.89
CA THR A 65 2.05 -6.26 10.57
C THR A 65 2.16 -6.52 12.06
N VAL A 66 2.71 -7.67 12.47
CA VAL A 66 2.89 -8.01 13.88
C VAL A 66 3.82 -7.00 14.56
N LEU A 67 4.96 -6.67 13.94
CA LEU A 67 5.91 -5.71 14.49
C LEU A 67 5.31 -4.30 14.61
N CYS A 68 4.58 -3.84 13.58
CA CYS A 68 3.86 -2.57 13.61
C CYS A 68 2.78 -2.54 14.69
N LEU A 69 2.10 -3.65 14.96
CA LEU A 69 1.09 -3.71 16.02
C LEU A 69 1.77 -3.67 17.39
N LEU A 70 2.84 -4.44 17.59
CA LEU A 70 3.59 -4.49 18.84
C LEU A 70 4.26 -3.15 19.19
N ILE A 71 4.77 -2.41 18.22
CA ILE A 71 5.45 -1.12 18.45
C ILE A 71 4.47 0.06 18.33
N GLY A 72 3.60 0.04 17.33
CA GLY A 72 2.69 1.13 17.02
C GLY A 72 1.53 1.25 18.01
N TYR A 73 1.03 0.14 18.54
CA TYR A 73 -0.04 0.16 19.55
C TYR A 73 0.38 0.85 20.86
N PRO A 74 1.52 0.48 21.51
CA PRO A 74 1.96 1.21 22.69
C PRO A 74 2.31 2.66 22.36
N ALA A 75 2.96 2.93 21.22
CA ALA A 75 3.25 4.30 20.81
C ALA A 75 1.98 5.15 20.65
N ALA A 76 0.92 4.61 20.05
CA ALA A 76 -0.37 5.28 19.92
C ALA A 76 -1.05 5.50 21.29
N TYR A 77 -0.95 4.53 22.20
CA TYR A 77 -1.48 4.66 23.56
C TYR A 77 -0.78 5.76 24.37
N PHE A 78 0.56 5.84 24.28
CA PHE A 78 1.33 6.93 24.89
C PHE A 78 1.01 8.29 24.26
N LEU A 79 0.80 8.34 22.94
CA LEU A 79 0.46 9.57 22.23
C LEU A 79 -0.97 10.07 22.54
N ALA A 80 -1.90 9.15 22.79
CA ALA A 80 -3.27 9.47 23.21
C ALA A 80 -3.34 9.98 24.66
N SER A 81 -2.30 9.78 25.46
CA SER A 81 -2.24 10.31 26.82
C SER A 81 -2.03 11.83 26.82
N LYS A 82 -2.80 12.52 27.67
CA LYS A 82 -3.04 13.98 27.65
C LYS A 82 -1.76 14.83 27.75
N ASP A 83 -0.69 14.30 28.34
CA ASP A 83 0.60 14.99 28.48
C ASP A 83 1.44 15.01 27.19
N PHE A 84 1.30 14.00 26.32
CA PHE A 84 2.12 13.88 25.10
C PHE A 84 1.45 14.51 23.87
N SER A 85 0.11 14.59 23.87
CA SER A 85 -0.66 15.25 22.80
C SER A 85 -0.31 16.73 22.62
N ARG A 86 0.31 17.39 23.61
CA ARG A 86 0.74 18.79 23.54
C ARG A 86 2.13 18.97 22.93
N ASN A 87 2.94 17.91 22.84
CA ASN A 87 4.25 17.95 22.19
C ASN A 87 4.11 17.82 20.67
N GLN A 88 3.73 18.92 20.03
CA GLN A 88 3.62 19.06 18.57
C GLN A 88 4.88 18.57 17.85
N THR A 89 6.06 18.77 18.43
CA THR A 89 7.35 18.30 17.87
C THR A 89 7.43 16.78 17.73
N LEU A 90 6.90 16.02 18.69
CA LEU A 90 6.98 14.56 18.68
C LEU A 90 5.98 13.96 17.68
N VAL A 91 4.80 14.55 17.56
CA VAL A 91 3.82 14.20 16.52
C VAL A 91 4.40 14.46 15.13
N VAL A 92 5.04 15.61 14.92
CA VAL A 92 5.68 15.96 13.64
C VAL A 92 6.80 14.98 13.31
N LEU A 93 7.65 14.60 14.27
CA LEU A 93 8.74 13.64 14.03
C LEU A 93 8.22 12.25 13.58
N ILE A 94 7.09 11.79 14.14
CA ILE A 94 6.46 10.51 13.76
C ILE A 94 5.78 10.60 12.39
N LEU A 95 5.20 11.75 12.03
CA LEU A 95 4.52 11.95 10.75
C LEU A 95 5.50 12.29 9.61
N LEU A 96 6.64 12.89 9.91
CA LEU A 96 7.69 13.24 8.95
C LEU A 96 8.04 12.08 7.99
N PRO A 97 8.31 10.84 8.43
CA PRO A 97 8.61 9.73 7.53
C PRO A 97 7.47 9.35 6.59
N MET A 98 6.22 9.72 6.89
CA MET A 98 5.08 9.53 5.98
C MET A 98 5.02 10.60 4.89
N TRP A 99 5.53 11.81 5.17
CA TRP A 99 5.55 12.93 4.23
C TRP A 99 6.76 12.90 3.29
N MET A 100 7.75 12.05 3.57
CA MET A 100 8.90 11.86 2.72
C MET A 100 8.58 10.96 1.51
N ASN A 101 9.26 11.22 0.39
CA ASN A 101 9.16 10.39 -0.80
C ASN A 101 9.67 8.97 -0.51
N PHE A 102 8.97 7.95 -1.00
CA PHE A 102 9.33 6.55 -0.83
C PHE A 102 10.77 6.26 -1.28
N LEU A 103 11.21 6.83 -2.40
CA LEU A 103 12.57 6.64 -2.92
C LEU A 103 13.63 7.17 -1.95
N LEU A 104 13.42 8.38 -1.42
CA LEU A 104 14.38 8.98 -0.49
C LEU A 104 14.50 8.14 0.79
N ARG A 105 13.37 7.60 1.28
CA ARG A 105 13.37 6.67 2.42
C ARG A 105 14.13 5.38 2.12
N THR A 106 13.97 4.79 0.94
CA THR A 106 14.70 3.57 0.56
C THR A 106 16.19 3.81 0.40
N TYR A 107 16.60 4.92 -0.24
CA TYR A 107 18.02 5.25 -0.40
C TYR A 107 18.70 5.58 0.92
N ALA A 108 18.06 6.36 1.80
CA ALA A 108 18.62 6.67 3.11
C ALA A 108 18.88 5.39 3.93
N MET A 109 17.94 4.44 3.90
CA MET A 109 18.13 3.15 4.59
C MET A 109 19.22 2.30 3.95
N MET A 110 19.32 2.28 2.61
CA MET A 110 20.42 1.62 1.91
C MET A 110 21.76 2.22 2.36
N THR A 111 21.94 3.54 2.28
CA THR A 111 23.20 4.20 2.68
C THR A 111 23.55 4.04 4.17
N LEU A 112 22.56 3.81 5.04
CA LEU A 112 22.79 3.59 6.47
C LEU A 112 23.20 2.13 6.78
N LEU A 113 22.75 1.17 5.97
CA LEU A 113 23.08 -0.25 6.13
C LEU A 113 24.25 -0.70 5.24
N GLU A 114 24.51 0.05 4.17
CA GLU A 114 25.63 -0.12 3.26
C GLU A 114 26.87 0.51 3.91
N ASN A 115 27.55 -0.30 4.71
CA ASN A 115 28.88 -0.02 5.27
C ASN A 115 29.94 -0.83 4.52
#